data_AF-A0A2V1CX14-F1
#
_entry.id   AF-A0A2V1CX14-F1
#
_cell.length_a   1.000
_cell.length_b   1.000
_cell.length_c   1.000
_cell.angle_alpha   90.00
_cell.angle_beta   90.00
_cell.angle_gamma   90.00
#
_symmetry.space_group_name_H-M   'P 1'
#
loop_
_entity.id
_entity.type
_entity.pdbx_description
1 polymer ?
#
loop_
_entity_poly.entity_id
_entity_poly.type
_entity_poly.pdbx_seq_one_letter_code
_entity_poly.pdbx_strand_id
1 'polypeptide(L)'
;MGMVPVKKGDFFPLFWAAWVKAFRKDIILSAFRNTGLSPFNPNIVTDRFRNKQRSLSTSGESSVSCYSGDEWPKIHTLMRKSDSGDVNAARKLERSVHHLTVQNELYKHEINGLIEAVDAIKKHRKAAETLPLETQEKYTGGAVFWSPKKVKEAKQ
;
A
#
# COMPACT_ATOMS: atom_id res chain seq x y z
N MET A 1 4.92 -3.50 -2.23
CA MET A 1 5.17 -2.71 -1.00
C MET A 1 6.56 -3.06 -0.49
N GLY A 2 7.58 -2.33 -0.91
CA GLY A 2 8.96 -2.56 -0.47
C GLY A 2 9.12 -2.11 0.99
N MET A 3 9.55 -3.03 1.86
CA MET A 3 9.69 -2.76 3.30
C MET A 3 10.91 -1.88 3.57
N VAL A 4 10.77 -0.57 3.39
CA VAL A 4 11.72 0.39 3.98
C VAL A 4 11.48 0.42 5.48
N PRO A 5 12.54 0.30 6.31
CA PRO A 5 12.41 0.49 7.74
C PRO A 5 11.86 1.88 8.04
N VAL A 6 10.64 1.94 8.58
CA VAL A 6 9.99 3.20 8.97
C VAL A 6 10.78 3.82 10.12
N LYS A 7 11.31 5.03 9.92
CA LYS A 7 11.97 5.80 10.98
C LYS A 7 10.97 6.75 11.65
N LYS A 8 11.33 7.27 12.83
CA LYS A 8 10.49 8.25 13.56
C LYS A 8 10.11 9.48 12.70
N GLY A 9 11.02 9.93 11.83
CA GLY A 9 10.77 11.04 10.90
C GLY A 9 9.74 10.75 9.81
N ASP A 10 9.47 9.47 9.51
CA ASP A 10 8.49 9.07 8.50
C ASP A 10 7.07 8.97 9.06
N PHE A 11 6.93 8.96 10.39
CA PHE A 11 5.63 8.78 11.05
C PHE A 11 4.62 9.84 10.61
N PHE A 12 4.97 11.13 10.73
CA PHE A 12 3.99 12.20 10.50
C PHE A 12 3.48 12.25 9.06
N PRO A 13 4.33 12.18 8.00
CA PRO A 13 3.85 12.09 6.63
C PRO A 13 2.95 10.89 6.36
N LEU A 14 3.32 9.70 6.86
CA LEU A 14 2.53 8.47 6.68
C LEU A 14 1.19 8.55 7.43
N PHE A 15 1.23 8.99 8.69
CA PHE A 15 0.04 9.21 9.51
C PHE A 15 -0.90 10.22 8.85
N TRP A 16 -0.39 11.37 8.41
CA TRP A 16 -1.21 12.41 7.82
C TRP A 16 -1.86 11.95 6.51
N ALA A 17 -1.11 11.26 5.64
CA ALA A 17 -1.67 10.69 4.41
C ALA A 17 -2.77 9.67 4.69
N ALA A 18 -2.56 8.78 5.67
CA ALA A 18 -3.56 7.81 6.09
C ALA A 18 -4.78 8.49 6.73
N TRP A 19 -4.55 9.50 7.57
CA TRP A 19 -5.58 10.26 8.27
C TRP A 19 -6.51 10.96 7.28
N VAL A 20 -5.96 11.73 6.33
CA VAL A 20 -6.75 12.44 5.30
C VAL A 20 -7.57 11.46 4.46
N LYS A 21 -7.02 10.27 4.19
CA LYS A 21 -7.73 9.22 3.45
C LYS A 21 -8.86 8.56 4.25
N ALA A 22 -8.65 8.34 5.56
CA ALA A 22 -9.56 7.61 6.43
C ALA A 22 -10.64 8.50 7.08
N PHE A 23 -10.30 9.70 7.52
CA PHE A 23 -11.18 10.64 8.22
C PHE A 23 -12.06 11.46 7.26
N ARG A 24 -12.72 10.76 6.33
CA ARG A 24 -13.71 11.35 5.43
C ARG A 24 -15.11 11.04 5.95
N LYS A 25 -16.05 11.96 5.76
CA LYS A 25 -17.43 11.85 6.26
C LYS A 25 -18.11 10.54 5.83
N ASP A 26 -17.91 10.14 4.58
CA ASP A 26 -18.44 8.89 4.00
C ASP A 26 -17.90 7.64 4.72
N ILE A 27 -16.58 7.58 4.95
CA ILE A 27 -15.94 6.45 5.64
C ILE A 27 -16.40 6.39 7.10
N ILE A 28 -16.45 7.53 7.78
CA ILE A 28 -16.88 7.61 9.18
C ILE A 28 -18.32 7.11 9.31
N LEU A 29 -19.25 7.64 8.50
CA LEU A 29 -20.65 7.20 8.51
C LEU A 29 -20.79 5.72 8.15
N SER A 30 -20.02 5.24 7.16
CA SER A 30 -19.98 3.83 6.79
C SER A 30 -19.48 2.95 7.94
N ALA A 31 -18.46 3.38 8.68
CA ALA A 31 -17.92 2.65 9.83
C ALA A 31 -18.96 2.49 10.94
N PHE A 32 -19.66 3.57 11.32
CA PHE A 32 -20.73 3.53 12.33
C PHE A 32 -21.91 2.65 11.91
N ARG A 33 -22.29 2.69 10.63
CA ARG A 33 -23.33 1.82 10.07
C ARG A 33 -22.89 0.35 10.10
N ASN A 34 -21.64 0.06 9.74
CA ASN A 34 -21.11 -1.30 9.68
C ASN A 34 -20.92 -1.94 11.06
N THR A 35 -20.65 -1.15 12.09
CA THR A 35 -20.60 -1.62 13.48
C THR A 35 -21.98 -1.72 14.12
N GLY A 36 -23.01 -1.16 13.48
CA GLY A 36 -24.35 -1.11 14.05
C GLY A 36 -24.45 -0.21 15.29
N LEU A 37 -23.52 0.74 15.45
CA LEU A 37 -23.59 1.75 16.50
C LEU A 37 -24.58 2.84 16.14
N SER A 38 -24.56 3.28 14.87
CA SER A 38 -25.48 4.30 14.35
C SER A 38 -25.85 4.04 12.90
N PRO A 39 -27.13 3.77 12.59
CA PRO A 39 -28.22 3.49 13.53
C PRO A 39 -27.93 2.27 14.42
N PHE A 40 -28.48 2.24 15.64
CA PHE A 40 -28.25 1.13 16.57
C PHE A 40 -28.84 -0.17 16.05
N ASN A 41 -27.99 -1.13 15.69
CA ASN A 41 -28.34 -2.46 15.21
C ASN A 41 -27.22 -3.49 15.52
N PRO A 42 -27.26 -4.14 16.69
CA PRO A 42 -26.20 -5.05 17.14
C PRO A 42 -26.07 -6.33 16.31
N ASN A 43 -27.11 -6.71 15.56
CA ASN A 43 -27.13 -7.95 14.79
C ASN A 43 -26.29 -7.87 13.50
N ILE A 44 -25.92 -6.67 13.04
CA ILE A 44 -25.13 -6.47 11.81
C ILE A 44 -23.80 -7.24 11.85
N VAL A 45 -23.17 -7.34 13.01
CA VAL A 45 -21.88 -8.04 13.15
C VAL A 45 -22.11 -9.55 13.17
N THR A 46 -23.10 -10.03 13.91
CA THR A 46 -23.39 -11.47 14.07
C THR A 46 -23.89 -12.10 12.76
N ASP A 47 -24.73 -11.39 12.00
CA ASP A 47 -25.28 -11.88 10.73
C ASP A 47 -24.19 -12.07 9.65
N ARG A 48 -23.13 -11.26 9.66
CA ARG A 48 -21.99 -11.39 8.72
C ARG A 48 -21.29 -12.74 8.83
N PHE A 49 -21.17 -13.27 10.04
CA PHE A 49 -20.48 -14.56 10.27
C PHE A 49 -21.42 -15.74 10.00
N ARG A 50 -22.71 -15.59 10.27
CA ARG A 50 -23.72 -16.62 10.03
C ARG A 50 -23.87 -16.97 8.54
N ASN A 51 -23.77 -15.96 7.67
CA ASN A 51 -23.92 -16.15 6.22
C ASN A 51 -22.67 -16.71 5.53
N LYS A 52 -21.47 -16.54 6.12
CA LYS A 52 -20.20 -16.98 5.52
C LYS A 52 -20.01 -18.50 5.55
N GLN A 53 -20.63 -19.20 6.51
CA GLN A 53 -20.64 -20.68 6.53
C GLN A 53 -21.44 -21.29 5.38
N ARG A 54 -22.37 -20.56 4.75
CA ARG A 54 -23.21 -21.11 3.68
C ARG A 54 -22.59 -20.99 2.27
N SER A 55 -21.60 -20.13 2.07
CA SER A 55 -20.95 -19.94 0.76
C SER A 55 -19.70 -20.79 0.54
N LEU A 56 -19.34 -21.68 1.48
CA LEU A 56 -18.21 -22.61 1.29
C LEU A 56 -18.63 -23.91 0.59
N SER A 57 -19.87 -24.04 0.15
CA SER A 57 -20.35 -25.24 -0.53
C SER A 57 -21.11 -24.87 -1.80
N THR A 58 -20.56 -25.40 -2.89
CA THR A 58 -21.19 -25.61 -4.20
C THR A 58 -21.21 -24.41 -5.15
N SER A 59 -20.19 -24.32 -6.00
CA SER A 59 -20.39 -24.33 -7.45
C SER A 59 -19.05 -24.34 -8.20
N GLY A 60 -18.57 -25.54 -8.50
CA GLY A 60 -17.66 -25.81 -9.61
C GLY A 60 -16.21 -25.37 -9.43
N GLU A 61 -15.38 -26.35 -9.05
CA GLU A 61 -14.03 -26.48 -9.62
C GLU A 61 -14.13 -26.66 -11.15
N SER A 62 -14.61 -25.63 -11.85
CA SER A 62 -14.49 -25.55 -13.30
C SER A 62 -13.23 -24.74 -13.58
N SER A 63 -12.10 -25.45 -13.51
CA SER A 63 -10.83 -25.12 -14.14
C SER A 63 -10.55 -23.62 -14.27
N VAL A 64 -10.17 -22.98 -13.15
CA VAL A 64 -9.72 -21.58 -12.99
C VAL A 64 -8.42 -21.25 -13.77
N SER A 65 -8.17 -21.93 -14.88
CA SER A 65 -7.02 -21.72 -15.78
C SER A 65 -7.15 -20.39 -16.53
N CYS A 66 -6.90 -19.30 -15.82
CA CYS A 66 -6.41 -18.06 -16.41
C CYS A 66 -4.96 -18.30 -16.87
N TYR A 67 -4.65 -17.83 -18.07
CA TYR A 67 -3.30 -17.98 -18.63
C TYR A 67 -2.40 -16.84 -18.16
N SER A 68 -1.16 -17.18 -17.84
CA SER A 68 -0.11 -16.19 -17.54
C SER A 68 0.38 -15.52 -18.83
N GLY A 69 1.08 -14.38 -18.71
CA GLY A 69 1.57 -13.62 -19.86
C GLY A 69 2.50 -14.44 -20.77
N ASP A 70 3.24 -15.38 -20.19
CA ASP A 70 4.16 -16.28 -20.89
C ASP A 70 3.46 -17.32 -21.78
N GLU A 71 2.14 -17.44 -21.65
CA GLU A 71 1.30 -18.37 -22.40
C GLU A 71 0.59 -17.67 -23.57
N TRP A 72 1.18 -16.60 -24.11
CA TRP A 72 0.69 -15.87 -25.28
C TRP A 72 0.27 -16.78 -26.46
N PRO A 73 0.99 -17.87 -26.81
CA PRO A 73 0.53 -18.78 -27.86
C PRO A 73 -0.84 -19.42 -27.57
N LYS A 74 -1.15 -19.69 -26.29
CA LYS A 74 -2.44 -20.23 -25.85
C LYS A 74 -3.54 -19.17 -25.88
N ILE A 75 -3.22 -17.93 -25.49
CA ILE A 75 -4.12 -16.77 -25.59
C ILE A 75 -4.47 -16.48 -27.06
N HIS A 76 -3.48 -16.50 -27.95
CA HIS A 76 -3.67 -16.33 -29.39
C HIS A 76 -4.55 -17.44 -29.98
N THR A 77 -4.39 -18.69 -29.52
CA THR A 77 -5.26 -19.81 -29.93
C THR A 77 -6.71 -19.59 -29.48
N LEU A 78 -6.92 -19.06 -28.26
CA LEU A 78 -8.26 -18.70 -27.79
C LEU A 78 -8.87 -17.56 -28.61
N MET A 79 -8.08 -16.54 -28.96
CA MET A 79 -8.53 -15.43 -29.78
C MET A 79 -9.04 -15.88 -31.15
N ARG A 80 -8.31 -16.79 -31.82
CA ARG A 80 -8.76 -17.38 -33.09
C ARG A 80 -10.05 -18.21 -32.93
N LYS A 81 -10.16 -18.97 -31.83
CA LYS A 81 -11.37 -19.76 -31.52
C LYS A 81 -12.58 -18.88 -31.21
N SER A 82 -12.39 -17.77 -30.48
CA SER A 82 -13.46 -16.81 -30.24
C SER A 82 -13.91 -16.09 -31.51
N ASP A 83 -12.97 -15.78 -32.42
CA ASP A 83 -13.28 -15.18 -33.73
C ASP A 83 -14.07 -16.17 -34.62
N SER A 84 -13.86 -17.46 -34.40
CA SER A 84 -14.65 -18.54 -35.03
C SER A 84 -16.03 -18.78 -34.38
N GLY A 85 -16.40 -17.98 -33.36
CA GLY A 85 -17.72 -18.04 -32.69
C GLY A 85 -17.79 -18.89 -31.41
N ASP A 86 -16.68 -19.40 -30.89
CA ASP A 86 -16.67 -20.17 -29.63
C ASP A 86 -16.82 -19.23 -28.41
N VAL A 87 -18.03 -19.21 -27.84
CA VAL A 87 -18.40 -18.40 -26.68
C VAL A 87 -17.59 -18.78 -25.42
N ASN A 88 -17.23 -20.05 -25.26
CA ASN A 88 -16.46 -20.48 -24.09
C ASN A 88 -15.00 -20.05 -24.21
N ALA A 89 -14.43 -20.10 -25.42
CA ALA A 89 -13.10 -19.54 -25.69
C ALA A 89 -13.08 -18.02 -25.44
N ALA A 90 -14.12 -17.29 -25.87
CA ALA A 90 -14.26 -15.85 -25.63
C ALA A 90 -14.30 -15.51 -24.12
N ARG A 91 -15.12 -16.22 -23.33
CA ARG A 91 -15.16 -16.02 -21.87
C ARG A 91 -13.83 -16.34 -21.19
N LYS A 92 -13.12 -17.38 -21.66
CA LYS A 92 -11.82 -17.76 -21.11
C LYS A 92 -10.74 -16.73 -21.45
N LEU A 93 -10.81 -16.17 -22.65
CA LEU A 93 -9.96 -15.06 -23.08
C LEU A 93 -10.20 -13.83 -22.22
N GLU A 94 -11.46 -13.42 -22.04
CA GLU A 94 -11.85 -12.27 -21.20
C GLU A 94 -11.29 -12.38 -19.78
N ARG A 95 -11.46 -13.55 -19.14
CA ARG A 95 -10.91 -13.81 -17.79
C ARG A 95 -9.38 -13.73 -17.75
N SER A 96 -8.72 -14.25 -18.78
CA SER A 96 -7.25 -14.21 -18.88
C SER A 96 -6.76 -12.78 -19.08
N VAL A 97 -7.43 -12.00 -19.93
CA VAL A 97 -7.14 -10.57 -20.12
C VAL A 97 -7.31 -9.82 -18.80
N HIS A 98 -8.44 -10.00 -18.11
CA HIS A 98 -8.69 -9.35 -16.83
C HIS A 98 -7.60 -9.70 -15.79
N HIS A 99 -7.21 -10.98 -15.71
CA HIS A 99 -6.13 -11.43 -14.84
C HIS A 99 -4.80 -10.71 -15.16
N LEU A 100 -4.43 -10.62 -16.43
CA LEU A 100 -3.20 -9.93 -16.86
C LEU A 100 -3.25 -8.42 -16.59
N THR A 101 -4.42 -7.79 -16.74
CA THR A 101 -4.60 -6.38 -16.39
C THR A 101 -4.32 -6.16 -14.90
N VAL A 102 -4.93 -6.97 -14.03
CA VAL A 102 -4.71 -6.90 -12.57
C VAL A 102 -3.25 -7.16 -12.20
N GLN A 103 -2.61 -8.16 -12.81
CA GLN A 103 -1.18 -8.43 -12.58
C GLN A 103 -0.30 -7.26 -12.99
N ASN A 104 -0.55 -6.66 -14.16
CA ASN A 104 0.20 -5.49 -14.62
C ASN A 104 0.02 -4.28 -13.70
N GLU A 105 -1.20 -4.03 -13.23
CA GLU A 105 -1.44 -2.98 -12.23
C GLU A 105 -0.68 -3.25 -10.94
N LEU A 106 -0.70 -4.50 -10.45
CA LEU A 106 0.05 -4.90 -9.26
C LEU A 106 1.55 -4.70 -9.42
N TYR A 107 2.14 -5.11 -10.55
CA TYR A 107 3.56 -4.89 -10.84
C TYR A 107 3.91 -3.40 -10.95
N LYS A 108 3.05 -2.59 -11.58
CA LYS A 108 3.25 -1.12 -11.61
C LYS A 108 3.25 -0.54 -10.20
N HIS A 109 2.33 -0.97 -9.34
CA HIS A 109 2.31 -0.55 -7.94
C HIS A 109 3.53 -1.02 -7.16
N GLU A 110 4.04 -2.22 -7.44
CA GLU A 110 5.27 -2.73 -6.82
C GLU A 110 6.50 -1.92 -7.24
N ILE A 111 6.68 -1.69 -8.54
CA ILE A 111 7.77 -0.88 -9.08
C ILE A 111 7.71 0.54 -8.49
N ASN A 112 6.54 1.18 -8.49
CA ASN A 112 6.38 2.50 -7.90
C ASN A 112 6.73 2.50 -6.40
N GLY A 113 6.27 1.49 -5.66
CA GLY A 113 6.62 1.35 -4.24
C GLY A 113 8.11 1.12 -3.99
N LEU A 114 8.81 0.42 -4.89
CA LEU A 114 10.27 0.25 -4.83
C LEU A 114 11.01 1.56 -5.13
N ILE A 115 10.52 2.34 -6.10
CA ILE A 115 11.08 3.67 -6.42
C ILE A 115 10.92 4.61 -5.22
N GLU A 116 9.72 4.71 -4.66
CA GLU A 116 9.44 5.51 -3.46
C GLU A 116 10.31 5.07 -2.27
N ALA A 117 10.48 3.77 -2.10
CA ALA A 117 11.33 3.19 -1.08
C ALA A 117 12.79 3.64 -1.20
N VAL A 118 13.36 3.56 -2.40
CA VAL A 118 14.73 4.00 -2.69
C VAL A 118 14.89 5.50 -2.41
N ASP A 119 13.90 6.31 -2.78
CA ASP A 119 13.94 7.76 -2.55
C ASP A 119 13.82 8.11 -1.06
N ALA A 120 13.00 7.39 -0.30
CA ALA A 120 12.92 7.52 1.15
C ALA A 120 14.27 7.21 1.82
N ILE A 121 14.92 6.11 1.43
CA ILE A 121 16.26 5.75 1.92
C ILE A 121 17.29 6.83 1.59
N LYS A 122 17.27 7.39 0.38
CA LYS A 122 18.16 8.51 0.01
C LYS A 122 17.91 9.75 0.88
N LYS A 123 16.65 10.10 1.16
CA LYS A 123 16.29 11.22 2.05
C LYS A 123 16.79 10.98 3.48
N HIS A 124 16.64 9.75 3.98
CA HIS A 124 17.15 9.37 5.31
C HIS A 124 18.67 9.55 5.45
N ARG A 125 19.45 9.32 4.38
CA ARG A 125 20.91 9.52 4.41
C ARG A 125 21.28 11.01 4.49
N LYS A 126 20.50 11.89 3.87
CA LYS A 126 20.74 13.35 3.90
C LYS A 126 20.41 13.99 5.25
N ALA A 127 19.44 13.45 5.98
CA ALA A 127 19.00 14.00 7.27
C ALA A 127 19.98 13.73 8.44
N ALA A 128 21.04 12.97 8.22
CA ALA A 128 22.04 12.64 9.24
C ALA A 128 23.20 13.66 9.33
N GLU A 129 23.13 14.79 8.63
CA GLU A 129 24.04 15.92 8.89
C GLU A 129 23.72 16.48 10.29
N THR A 130 24.60 16.16 11.24
CA THR A 130 24.52 16.67 12.61
C THR A 130 24.62 18.19 12.59
N LEU A 131 23.61 18.85 13.16
CA LEU A 131 23.74 20.26 13.53
C LEU A 131 24.93 20.37 14.48
N PRO A 132 25.97 21.17 14.17
CA PRO A 132 27.10 21.32 15.07
C PRO A 132 26.63 21.91 16.40
N LEU A 133 26.89 21.22 17.52
CA LEU A 133 26.48 21.62 18.88
C LEU A 133 27.66 22.20 19.69
N GLU A 134 27.34 23.18 20.53
CA GLU A 134 28.32 24.06 21.16
C GLU A 134 28.96 23.46 22.38
N THR A 135 30.29 23.41 22.40
CA THR A 135 31.07 23.05 23.58
C THR A 135 31.14 24.24 24.55
N GLN A 136 30.46 24.18 25.72
CA GLN A 136 31.07 24.43 27.05
C GLN A 136 30.10 24.41 28.25
N GLU A 137 30.69 24.02 29.39
CA GLU A 137 30.12 23.38 30.59
C GLU A 137 29.42 24.29 31.62
N LYS A 138 28.85 25.44 31.22
CA LYS A 138 27.93 26.14 32.13
C LYS A 138 26.88 26.94 31.38
N TYR A 139 25.80 26.25 31.02
CA TYR A 139 24.58 26.87 30.52
C TYR A 139 23.94 27.70 31.64
N THR A 140 24.16 29.01 31.62
CA THR A 140 23.62 29.98 32.59
C THR A 140 22.35 30.64 32.10
N GLY A 141 21.58 29.96 31.23
CA GLY A 141 20.29 30.45 30.72
C GLY A 141 20.37 31.68 29.81
N GLY A 142 21.58 32.12 29.42
CA GLY A 142 21.83 33.19 28.46
C GLY A 142 22.22 32.68 27.07
N ALA A 143 22.35 33.60 26.12
CA ALA A 143 22.87 33.31 24.78
C ALA A 143 24.31 32.74 24.85
N VAL A 144 24.58 31.69 24.08
CA VAL A 144 25.86 30.96 24.10
C VAL A 144 26.80 31.50 23.00
N PHE A 145 28.09 31.69 23.33
CA PHE A 145 29.07 32.31 22.44
C PHE A 145 30.07 31.31 21.81
N TRP A 146 30.03 31.25 20.48
CA TRP A 146 30.72 30.27 19.62
C TRP A 146 32.07 30.79 19.14
N SER A 147 33.17 30.21 19.64
CA SER A 147 34.52 30.55 19.15
C SER A 147 34.97 29.60 18.03
N PRO A 148 35.88 30.02 17.12
CA PRO A 148 36.33 29.21 15.97
C PRO A 148 36.93 27.84 16.31
N LYS A 149 37.45 27.65 17.53
CA LYS A 149 37.90 26.33 18.03
C LYS A 149 36.72 25.40 18.32
N LYS A 150 35.67 25.88 18.98
CA LYS A 150 34.45 25.11 19.29
C LYS A 150 33.75 24.62 18.03
N VAL A 151 33.78 25.43 16.98
CA VAL A 151 33.20 25.06 15.67
C VAL A 151 34.00 23.97 14.95
N LYS A 152 35.33 23.91 15.12
CA LYS A 152 36.15 22.81 14.58
C LYS A 152 35.98 21.52 15.38
N GLU A 153 35.85 21.62 16.69
CA GLU A 153 35.52 20.49 17.57
C GLU A 153 34.15 19.88 17.24
N ALA A 154 33.15 20.69 16.87
CA ALA A 154 31.82 20.23 16.51
C ALA A 154 31.71 19.59 15.09
N LYS A 155 32.79 19.65 14.30
CA LYS A 155 32.85 19.13 12.92
C LYS A 155 33.64 17.82 12.77
N GLN A 156 34.32 17.35 13.82
CA GLN A 156 34.87 15.99 13.90
C GLN A 156 33.77 15.00 14.30
#